data_AF-A0A1M5JY57-F1
#
_entry.id   AF-A0A1M5JY57-F1
#
_cell.length_a   1.000
_cell.length_b   1.000
_cell.length_c   1.000
_cell.angle_alpha   90.00
_cell.angle_beta   90.00
_cell.angle_gamma   90.00
#
_symmetry.space_group_name_H-M   'P 1'
#
loop_
_entity.id
_entity.type
_entity.pdbx_description
1 polymer ?
#
loop_
_entity_poly.entity_id
_entity_poly.type
_entity_poly.pdbx_seq_one_letter_code
_entity_poly.pdbx_strand_id
1 'polypeptide(L)'
;MEFIFEFVQNNVEIIIIIYGLLLLEINISYLREHKKTMKGLEEISSEDEIYINPASLTMLILSFGFNVFRRWYFYFIAVTYTENTIVLFISVVLFIATLYDTLFNYSIEKVRKSKIGLYAAIIDTIYIACFIIYLIIQF
;
A
#
# COMPACT_ATOMS: atom_id res chain seq x y z
N MET A 1 -9.78 -16.79 -23.91
CA MET A 1 -9.12 -16.93 -22.60
C MET A 1 -7.64 -17.24 -22.79
N GLU A 2 -7.27 -18.17 -23.69
CA GLU A 2 -5.87 -18.44 -24.09
C GLU A 2 -5.10 -17.21 -24.59
N PHE A 3 -5.69 -16.41 -25.49
CA PHE A 3 -5.05 -15.19 -26.00
C PHE A 3 -4.64 -14.18 -24.90
N ILE A 4 -5.48 -14.01 -23.86
CA ILE A 4 -5.16 -13.10 -22.74
C ILE A 4 -4.00 -13.67 -21.93
N PHE A 5 -4.00 -14.98 -21.70
CA PHE A 5 -2.96 -15.65 -20.94
C PHE A 5 -1.59 -15.56 -21.65
N GLU A 6 -1.55 -15.81 -22.96
CA GLU A 6 -0.34 -15.65 -23.78
C GLU A 6 0.15 -14.20 -23.81
N PHE A 7 -0.77 -13.24 -23.95
CA PHE A 7 -0.41 -11.82 -23.92
C PHE A 7 0.22 -11.43 -22.58
N VAL A 8 -0.36 -11.88 -21.46
CA VAL A 8 0.18 -11.64 -20.12
C VAL A 8 1.54 -12.27 -19.97
N GLN A 9 1.72 -13.53 -20.37
CA GLN A 9 3.01 -14.23 -20.25
C GLN A 9 4.13 -13.55 -21.04
N ASN A 10 3.85 -13.02 -22.22
CA ASN A 10 4.86 -12.35 -23.05
C ASN A 10 5.17 -10.92 -22.58
N ASN A 11 4.37 -10.33 -21.68
CA ASN A 11 4.50 -8.93 -21.25
C ASN A 11 4.48 -8.76 -19.73
N VAL A 12 4.80 -9.82 -18.98
CA VAL A 12 4.70 -9.83 -17.49
C VAL A 12 5.44 -8.65 -16.88
N GLU A 13 6.66 -8.39 -17.32
CA GLU A 13 7.52 -7.33 -16.77
C GLU A 13 6.94 -5.94 -17.01
N ILE A 14 6.48 -5.67 -18.23
CA ILE A 14 5.83 -4.41 -18.59
C ILE A 14 4.56 -4.20 -17.75
N ILE A 15 3.76 -5.25 -17.56
CA ILE A 15 2.55 -5.20 -16.73
C ILE A 15 2.90 -4.88 -15.27
N ILE A 16 3.94 -5.51 -14.72
CA ILE A 16 4.42 -5.26 -13.35
C ILE A 16 4.93 -3.83 -13.22
N ILE A 17 5.68 -3.31 -14.19
CA ILE A 17 6.17 -1.93 -14.21
C ILE A 17 5.00 -0.95 -14.21
N ILE A 18 4.01 -1.13 -15.10
CA ILE A 18 2.82 -0.28 -15.15
C ILE A 18 2.08 -0.30 -13.80
N TYR A 19 1.89 -1.49 -13.22
CA TYR A 19 1.26 -1.63 -11.91
C TYR A 19 2.07 -0.90 -10.82
N GLY A 20 3.38 -1.04 -10.79
CA GLY A 20 4.26 -0.33 -9.87
C GLY A 20 4.19 1.20 -10.03
N LEU A 21 4.13 1.71 -11.26
CA LEU A 21 3.98 3.14 -11.53
C LEU A 21 2.64 3.70 -11.01
N LEU A 22 1.55 2.94 -11.17
CA LEU A 22 0.25 3.30 -10.58
C LEU A 22 0.33 3.38 -9.05
N LEU A 23 1.00 2.41 -8.41
CA LEU A 23 1.20 2.43 -6.97
C LEU A 23 2.08 3.60 -6.50
N LEU A 24 3.12 3.94 -7.26
CA LEU A 24 3.95 5.13 -6.99
C LEU A 24 3.12 6.40 -7.04
N GLU A 25 2.31 6.58 -8.08
CA GLU A 25 1.46 7.77 -8.20
C GLU A 25 0.49 7.90 -7.02
N ILE A 26 -0.11 6.78 -6.60
CA ILE A 26 -1.00 6.73 -5.42
C ILE A 26 -0.22 7.13 -4.15
N ASN A 27 0.97 6.56 -3.94
CA ASN A 27 1.78 6.85 -2.76
C ASN A 27 2.28 8.30 -2.75
N ILE A 28 2.79 8.81 -3.87
CA ILE A 28 3.27 10.19 -4.00
C ILE A 28 2.12 11.18 -3.80
N SER A 29 0.96 10.92 -4.39
CA SER A 29 -0.25 11.74 -4.18
C SER A 29 -0.66 11.78 -2.72
N TYR A 30 -0.66 10.61 -2.04
CA TYR A 30 -0.91 10.55 -0.60
C TYR A 30 0.12 11.36 0.20
N LEU A 31 1.42 11.26 -0.11
CA LEU A 31 2.48 11.99 0.57
C LEU A 31 2.36 13.52 0.37
N ARG A 32 2.02 13.95 -0.85
CA ARG A 32 1.83 15.36 -1.21
C ARG A 32 0.63 15.96 -0.46
N GLU A 33 -0.45 15.20 -0.36
CA GLU A 33 -1.72 15.68 0.20
C GLU A 33 -1.87 15.38 1.70
N HIS A 34 -0.94 14.63 2.29
CA HIS A 34 -0.97 14.21 3.69
C HIS A 34 -1.29 15.35 4.65
N LYS A 35 -0.64 16.52 4.49
CA LYS A 35 -0.90 17.69 5.36
C LYS A 35 -2.32 18.22 5.24
N LYS A 36 -2.91 18.17 4.04
CA LYS A 36 -4.29 18.62 3.79
C LYS A 36 -5.28 17.61 4.37
N THR A 37 -5.02 16.32 4.18
CA THR A 37 -5.83 15.23 4.76
C THR A 37 -5.83 15.28 6.29
N MET A 38 -4.68 15.49 6.92
CA MET A 38 -4.57 15.59 8.38
C MET A 38 -5.28 16.82 8.95
N LYS A 39 -5.21 17.96 8.27
CA LYS A 39 -5.98 19.15 8.68
C LYS A 39 -7.50 18.91 8.62
N GLY A 40 -7.97 18.27 7.54
CA GLY A 40 -9.39 17.89 7.45
C GLY A 40 -9.83 16.93 8.55
N LEU A 41 -8.95 16.00 8.97
CA LEU A 41 -9.19 15.08 10.09
C LEU A 41 -9.15 15.77 11.48
N GLU A 42 -8.40 16.87 11.62
CA GLU A 42 -8.40 17.69 12.85
C GLU A 42 -9.67 18.55 12.99
N GLU A 43 -10.29 18.92 11.87
CA GLU A 43 -11.52 19.73 11.80
C GLU A 43 -12.81 18.92 12.08
N ILE A 44 -12.75 17.57 12.01
CA ILE A 44 -13.89 16.71 12.37
C ILE A 44 -14.06 16.72 13.90
N SER A 45 -15.21 17.18 14.36
CA SER A 45 -15.55 17.20 15.78
C SER A 45 -15.73 15.78 16.31
N SER A 46 -15.36 15.54 17.57
CA SER A 46 -15.57 14.24 18.23
C SER A 46 -17.05 13.82 18.33
N GLU A 47 -17.99 14.75 18.14
CA GLU A 47 -19.43 14.46 18.09
C GLU A 47 -19.85 13.83 16.75
N ASP A 48 -19.18 14.17 15.64
CA ASP A 48 -19.42 13.58 14.32
C ASP A 48 -18.79 12.17 14.18
N GLU A 49 -17.76 11.86 14.97
CA GLU A 49 -17.16 10.51 15.04
C GLU A 49 -18.14 9.45 15.57
N ILE A 50 -19.18 9.85 16.32
CA ILE A 50 -20.19 8.92 16.89
C ILE A 50 -21.11 8.36 15.79
N TYR A 51 -21.30 9.08 14.68
CA TYR A 51 -22.16 8.66 13.57
C TYR A 51 -21.49 7.71 12.58
N ILE A 52 -20.17 7.76 12.50
CA ILE A 52 -19.37 6.77 11.77
C ILE A 52 -19.13 5.64 12.77
N ASN A 53 -19.52 4.40 12.48
CA ASN A 53 -19.14 3.27 13.33
C ASN A 53 -17.80 2.69 12.80
N PRO A 54 -16.63 3.18 13.25
CA PRO A 54 -15.33 2.68 12.81
C PRO A 54 -15.12 1.21 13.20
N ALA A 55 -15.89 0.69 14.15
CA ALA A 55 -15.85 -0.73 14.55
C ALA A 55 -16.73 -1.63 13.66
N SER A 56 -17.29 -1.13 12.57
CA SER A 56 -17.99 -1.99 11.62
C SER A 56 -16.98 -2.91 10.91
N LEU A 57 -17.26 -4.22 10.96
CA LEU A 57 -16.52 -5.27 10.26
C LEU A 57 -16.32 -4.93 8.77
N THR A 58 -17.24 -4.17 8.17
CA THR A 58 -17.15 -3.62 6.82
C THR A 58 -15.95 -2.71 6.60
N MET A 59 -15.68 -1.76 7.51
CA MET A 59 -14.52 -0.85 7.38
C MET A 59 -13.20 -1.60 7.47
N LEU A 60 -13.14 -2.62 8.34
CA LEU A 60 -11.97 -3.49 8.45
C LEU A 60 -11.75 -4.28 7.15
N ILE A 61 -12.80 -4.90 6.58
CA ILE A 61 -12.71 -5.64 5.31
C ILE A 61 -12.24 -4.71 4.17
N LEU A 62 -12.81 -3.51 4.07
CA LEU A 62 -12.42 -2.54 3.04
C LEU A 62 -10.96 -2.10 3.20
N SER A 63 -10.54 -1.78 4.41
CA SER A 63 -9.14 -1.40 4.69
C SER A 63 -8.17 -2.54 4.39
N PHE A 64 -8.54 -3.77 4.74
CA PHE A 64 -7.74 -4.96 4.46
C PHE A 64 -7.63 -5.22 2.96
N GLY A 65 -8.76 -5.23 2.24
CA GLY A 65 -8.77 -5.41 0.79
C GLY A 65 -7.96 -4.33 0.08
N PHE A 66 -8.09 -3.08 0.51
CA PHE A 66 -7.30 -1.98 -0.04
C PHE A 66 -5.79 -2.18 0.19
N ASN A 67 -5.37 -2.61 1.37
CA ASN A 67 -3.95 -2.92 1.64
C ASN A 67 -3.43 -4.12 0.84
N VAL A 68 -4.26 -5.15 0.63
CA VAL A 68 -3.93 -6.29 -0.24
C VAL A 68 -3.59 -5.79 -1.64
N PHE A 69 -4.51 -5.05 -2.27
CA PHE A 69 -4.34 -4.59 -3.66
C PHE A 69 -3.32 -3.47 -3.82
N ARG A 70 -3.11 -2.65 -2.79
CA ARG A 70 -2.18 -1.50 -2.86
C ARG A 70 -0.74 -1.86 -2.50
N ARG A 71 -0.54 -2.77 -1.54
CA ARG A 71 0.79 -2.99 -0.92
C ARG A 71 1.21 -4.45 -0.97
N TRP A 72 0.42 -5.33 -0.38
CA TRP A 72 0.86 -6.71 -0.12
C TRP A 72 1.01 -7.54 -1.38
N TYR A 73 0.13 -7.34 -2.36
CA TYR A 73 0.26 -8.00 -3.65
C TYR A 73 1.57 -7.63 -4.35
N PHE A 74 1.98 -6.37 -4.27
CA PHE A 74 3.24 -5.91 -4.83
C PHE A 74 4.45 -6.50 -4.10
N TYR A 75 4.41 -6.60 -2.76
CA TYR A 75 5.47 -7.28 -2.01
C TYR A 75 5.62 -8.74 -2.46
N PHE A 76 4.51 -9.45 -2.65
CA PHE A 76 4.53 -10.83 -3.13
C PHE A 76 5.14 -10.94 -4.53
N ILE A 77 4.78 -10.04 -5.46
CA ILE A 77 5.39 -9.96 -6.79
C ILE A 77 6.90 -9.75 -6.68
N ALA A 78 7.32 -8.76 -5.88
CA ALA A 78 8.73 -8.41 -5.75
C ALA A 78 9.58 -9.56 -5.18
N VAL A 79 9.08 -10.27 -4.17
CA VAL A 79 9.74 -11.45 -3.61
C VAL A 79 9.83 -12.58 -4.64
N THR A 80 8.73 -12.86 -5.33
CA THR A 80 8.67 -13.96 -6.31
C THR A 80 9.57 -13.69 -7.52
N TYR A 81 9.65 -12.45 -7.97
CA TYR A 81 10.46 -12.08 -9.12
C TYR A 81 11.96 -11.95 -8.78
N THR A 82 12.31 -11.43 -7.59
CA THR A 82 13.73 -11.27 -7.22
C THR A 82 14.37 -12.51 -6.65
N GLU A 83 13.57 -13.45 -6.11
CA GLU A 83 14.01 -14.64 -5.37
C GLU A 83 15.04 -14.33 -4.25
N ASN A 84 15.06 -13.08 -3.77
CA ASN A 84 16.09 -12.57 -2.89
C ASN A 84 15.64 -12.58 -1.43
N THR A 85 16.42 -13.22 -0.56
CA THR A 85 16.10 -13.36 0.88
C THR A 85 16.01 -12.02 1.62
N ILE A 86 16.77 -11.00 1.20
CA ILE A 86 16.71 -9.65 1.78
C ILE A 86 15.37 -8.98 1.41
N VAL A 87 14.96 -9.09 0.15
CA VAL A 87 13.68 -8.56 -0.35
C VAL A 87 12.51 -9.23 0.37
N LEU A 88 12.61 -10.54 0.60
CA LEU A 88 11.66 -11.30 1.43
C LEU A 88 11.59 -10.75 2.86
N PHE A 89 12.73 -10.56 3.52
CA PHE A 89 12.74 -10.07 4.91
C PHE A 89 12.11 -8.67 5.02
N ILE A 90 12.46 -7.75 4.12
CA ILE A 90 11.87 -6.41 4.06
C ILE A 90 10.36 -6.48 3.84
N SER A 91 9.91 -7.32 2.90
CA SER A 91 8.49 -7.52 2.59
C SER A 91 7.69 -8.04 3.78
N VAL A 92 8.26 -8.99 4.54
CA VAL A 92 7.60 -9.53 5.74
C VAL A 92 7.47 -8.47 6.83
N VAL A 93 8.52 -7.68 7.06
CA VAL A 93 8.47 -6.58 8.05
C VAL A 93 7.41 -5.55 7.65
N LEU A 94 7.36 -5.16 6.38
CA LEU A 94 6.36 -4.21 5.87
C LEU A 94 4.94 -4.77 5.97
N PHE A 95 4.75 -6.04 5.63
CA PHE A 95 3.48 -6.73 5.77
C PHE A 95 3.00 -6.74 7.23
N ILE A 96 3.85 -7.12 8.18
CA ILE A 96 3.49 -7.15 9.61
C ILE A 96 3.16 -5.74 10.12
N ALA A 97 3.95 -4.73 9.77
CA ALA A 97 3.73 -3.35 10.20
C ALA A 97 2.38 -2.81 9.68
N THR A 98 2.07 -3.04 8.40
CA THR A 98 0.82 -2.59 7.78
C THR A 98 -0.39 -3.41 8.22
N LEU A 99 -0.22 -4.71 8.50
CA LEU A 99 -1.26 -5.56 9.09
C LEU A 99 -1.60 -5.09 10.51
N TYR A 100 -0.59 -4.80 11.33
CA TYR A 100 -0.80 -4.26 12.67
C TYR A 100 -1.55 -2.92 12.64
N ASP A 101 -1.13 -2.01 11.76
CA ASP A 101 -1.81 -0.71 11.60
C ASP A 101 -3.28 -0.90 11.19
N THR A 102 -3.54 -1.80 10.24
CA THR A 102 -4.90 -2.12 9.77
C THR A 102 -5.78 -2.71 10.87
N LEU A 103 -5.24 -3.59 11.72
CA LEU A 103 -5.99 -4.28 12.77
C LEU A 103 -6.23 -3.42 14.02
N PHE A 104 -5.28 -2.55 14.38
CA PHE A 104 -5.29 -1.86 15.68
C PHE A 104 -5.50 -0.34 15.59
N ASN A 105 -5.27 0.28 14.43
CA ASN A 105 -5.43 1.71 14.19
C ASN A 105 -6.58 2.03 13.22
N TYR A 106 -7.64 1.23 13.20
CA TYR A 106 -8.82 1.46 12.34
C TYR A 106 -9.70 2.66 12.76
N SER A 107 -9.50 3.25 13.95
CA SER A 107 -10.28 4.42 14.40
C SER A 107 -9.66 5.73 13.93
N ILE A 108 -10.53 6.69 13.58
CA ILE A 108 -10.15 8.03 13.12
C ILE A 108 -9.23 8.72 14.13
N GLU A 109 -9.52 8.63 15.43
CA GLU A 109 -8.68 9.20 16.48
C GLU A 109 -7.25 8.61 16.52
N LYS A 110 -7.09 7.31 16.28
CA LYS A 110 -5.78 6.65 16.24
C LYS A 110 -5.02 6.98 14.97
N VAL A 111 -5.71 7.03 13.82
CA VAL A 111 -5.12 7.51 12.56
C VAL A 111 -4.64 8.95 12.70
N ARG A 112 -5.40 9.81 13.39
CA ARG A 112 -5.02 11.21 13.64
C ARG A 112 -3.74 11.36 14.46
N LYS A 113 -3.51 10.48 15.43
CA LYS A 113 -2.30 10.50 16.29
C LYS A 113 -1.13 9.72 15.69
N SER A 114 -1.39 8.76 14.81
CA SER A 114 -0.40 7.84 14.27
C SER A 114 0.32 8.41 13.05
N LYS A 115 1.65 8.39 13.09
CA LYS A 115 2.50 8.68 11.90
C LYS A 115 2.80 7.42 11.07
N ILE A 116 2.25 6.27 11.45
CA ILE A 116 2.58 4.97 10.84
C ILE A 116 2.21 4.94 9.36
N GLY A 117 1.01 5.42 9.00
CA GLY A 117 0.57 5.48 7.60
C GLY A 117 1.50 6.31 6.71
N LEU A 118 2.02 7.43 7.22
CA LEU A 118 2.99 8.28 6.54
C LEU A 118 4.31 7.56 6.32
N TYR A 119 4.91 7.01 7.38
CA TYR A 119 6.18 6.28 7.27
C TYR A 119 6.05 5.06 6.36
N ALA A 120 4.96 4.31 6.46
CA ALA A 120 4.71 3.17 5.58
C ALA A 120 4.57 3.62 4.11
N ALA A 121 3.93 4.75 3.82
CA ALA A 121 3.85 5.26 2.45
C ALA A 121 5.20 5.72 1.90
N ILE A 122 6.07 6.31 2.73
CA ILE A 122 7.45 6.67 2.34
C ILE A 122 8.25 5.40 2.01
N ILE A 123 8.25 4.41 2.91
CA ILE A 123 9.02 3.18 2.71
C ILE A 123 8.50 2.42 1.48
N ASP A 124 7.19 2.34 1.28
CA ASP A 124 6.62 1.73 0.09
C ASP A 124 7.01 2.45 -1.20
N THR A 125 7.03 3.78 -1.18
CA THR A 125 7.48 4.57 -2.34
C THR A 125 8.91 4.20 -2.72
N ILE A 126 9.82 4.14 -1.73
CA ILE A 126 11.22 3.76 -1.96
C ILE A 126 11.31 2.31 -2.45
N TYR A 127 10.60 1.40 -1.79
CA TYR A 127 10.60 -0.02 -2.12
C TYR A 127 10.13 -0.27 -3.57
N ILE A 128 9.00 0.33 -3.95
CA ILE A 128 8.44 0.22 -5.31
C ILE A 128 9.38 0.85 -6.33
N ALA A 129 9.91 2.04 -6.07
CA ALA A 129 10.83 2.71 -6.99
C ALA A 129 12.11 1.89 -7.22
N CYS A 130 12.72 1.37 -6.16
CA CYS A 130 13.89 0.50 -6.25
C CYS A 130 13.59 -0.77 -7.05
N PHE A 131 12.42 -1.39 -6.84
CA PHE A 131 12.02 -2.59 -7.59
C PHE A 131 11.77 -2.30 -9.07
N ILE A 132 11.12 -1.18 -9.41
CA ILE A 132 10.93 -0.78 -10.82
C ILE A 132 12.28 -0.53 -11.49
N ILE A 133 13.20 0.17 -10.84
CA ILE A 133 14.55 0.40 -11.36
C ILE A 133 15.27 -0.93 -11.59
N TYR A 134 15.16 -1.87 -10.64
CA TYR A 134 15.71 -3.21 -10.78
C TYR A 134 15.14 -3.93 -12.02
N LEU A 135 13.81 -3.89 -12.23
CA LEU A 135 13.17 -4.48 -13.40
C LEU A 135 13.67 -3.87 -14.71
N ILE A 136 13.81 -2.54 -14.76
CA ILE A 136 14.29 -1.84 -15.96
C ILE A 136 15.75 -2.21 -16.29
N ILE A 137 16.59 -2.43 -15.28
CA ILE A 137 18.00 -2.82 -15.48
C ILE A 137 18.12 -4.27 -15.98
N GLN A 138 17.18 -5.15 -15.61
CA GLN A 138 17.18 -6.54 -16.07
C GLN A 138 16.57 -6.74 -17.46
N PHE A 139 15.85 -5.75 -17.97
CA PHE A 139 15.32 -5.71 -19.33
C PHE A 139 16.42 -5.45 -20.36
#